data_AF-A0A9D1BQ55-F1
#
_entry.id   AF-A0A9D1BQ55-F1
#
_cell.length_a   1.000
_cell.length_b   1.000
_cell.length_c   1.000
_cell.angle_alpha   90.00
_cell.angle_beta   90.00
_cell.angle_gamma   90.00
#
_symmetry.space_group_name_H-M   'P 1'
#
loop_
_entity.id
_entity.type
_entity.pdbx_description
1 polymer ?
#
loop_
_entity_poly.entity_id
_entity_poly.type
_entity_poly.pdbx_seq_one_letter_code
_entity_poly.pdbx_strand_id
1 'polypeptide(L)'
;MPVRHVLLALVIVAIWGFNFVVIKMSVSAISPFWAATLRFVLASIPFVLFIPPPRTKWYYVAGFGLFFAFALYGFLNLSVAVGMPAGLASLVLQVQAI
;
A
#
# COMPACT_ATOMS: atom_id res chain seq x y z
N MET A 1 -13.64 -8.72 -23.82
CA MET A 1 -13.06 -7.60 -23.04
C MET A 1 -12.26 -6.73 -23.99
N PRO A 2 -12.48 -5.40 -24.06
CA PRO A 2 -11.74 -4.54 -24.97
C PRO A 2 -10.24 -4.55 -24.66
N VAL A 3 -9.39 -4.62 -25.69
CA VAL A 3 -7.92 -4.70 -25.56
C VAL A 3 -7.34 -3.55 -24.72
N ARG A 4 -7.99 -2.38 -24.76
CA ARG A 4 -7.65 -1.22 -23.93
C ARG A 4 -7.72 -1.50 -22.43
N HIS A 5 -8.69 -2.29 -21.95
CA HIS A 5 -8.78 -2.64 -20.53
C HIS A 5 -7.67 -3.61 -20.13
N VAL A 6 -7.28 -4.52 -21.02
CA VAL A 6 -6.19 -5.48 -20.77
C VAL A 6 -4.85 -4.74 -20.66
N LEU A 7 -4.58 -3.80 -21.57
CA LEU A 7 -3.38 -2.94 -21.51
C LEU A 7 -3.33 -2.12 -20.23
N LEU A 8 -4.44 -1.49 -19.84
CA LEU A 8 -4.53 -0.74 -18.59
C LEU A 8 -4.29 -1.63 -17.36
N ALA A 9 -4.86 -2.84 -17.35
CA ALA A 9 -4.65 -3.79 -16.26
C ALA A 9 -3.17 -4.21 -16.17
N LEU A 10 -2.51 -4.49 -17.29
CA LEU A 10 -1.08 -4.83 -17.32
C LEU A 10 -0.21 -3.69 -16.75
N VAL A 11 -0.51 -2.45 -17.12
CA VAL A 11 0.19 -1.28 -16.57
C VAL A 11 0.00 -1.17 -15.06
N ILE A 12 -1.23 -1.34 -14.57
CA ILE A 12 -1.52 -1.29 -13.13
C ILE A 12 -0.76 -2.37 -12.38
N VAL A 13 -0.77 -3.60 -12.90
CA VAL A 13 -0.05 -4.74 -12.31
C VAL A 13 1.45 -4.50 -12.30
N ALA A 14 2.03 -3.94 -13.36
CA ALA A 14 3.44 -3.61 -13.42
C ALA A 14 3.83 -2.54 -12.38
N ILE A 15 3.03 -1.48 -12.26
CA ILE A 15 3.23 -0.40 -11.26
C ILE A 15 3.18 -0.97 -9.84
N TRP A 16 2.17 -1.80 -9.56
CA TRP A 16 2.03 -2.44 -8.25
C TRP A 16 3.13 -3.46 -7.96
N GLY A 17 3.55 -4.25 -8.95
CA GLY A 17 4.66 -5.19 -8.81
C GLY A 17 5.98 -4.47 -8.48
N PHE A 18 6.29 -3.38 -9.19
CA PHE A 18 7.46 -2.56 -8.92
C PHE A 18 7.42 -1.93 -7.51
N ASN A 19 6.22 -1.60 -7.03
CA ASN A 19 6.04 -1.04 -5.71
C ASN A 19 6.57 -1.95 -4.57
N PHE A 20 6.42 -3.27 -4.70
CA PHE A 20 6.97 -4.22 -3.73
C PHE A 20 8.50 -4.26 -3.72
N VAL A 21 9.13 -4.02 -4.88
CA VAL A 21 10.60 -3.90 -4.98
C VAL A 21 11.08 -2.65 -4.24
N VAL A 22 10.38 -1.53 -4.46
CA VAL A 22 10.67 -0.27 -3.74
C VAL A 22 10.48 -0.45 -2.23
N ILE A 23 9.43 -1.14 -1.77
CA ILE A 23 9.23 -1.44 -0.35
C ILE A 23 10.43 -2.20 0.23
N LYS A 24 10.87 -3.28 -0.44
CA LYS A 24 12.05 -4.05 0.01
C LYS A 24 13.30 -3.18 0.10
N MET A 25 13.49 -2.29 -0.87
CA MET A 25 14.62 -1.36 -0.90
C MET A 25 14.52 -0.28 0.19
N SER A 26 13.32 0.27 0.43
CA SER A 26 13.06 1.25 1.48
C SER A 26 13.30 0.68 2.88
N VAL A 27 12.90 -0.57 3.12
CA VAL A 27 13.09 -1.26 4.41
C VAL A 27 14.57 -1.52 4.70
N SER A 28 15.42 -1.63 3.68
CA SER A 28 16.88 -1.76 3.87
C SER A 28 17.57 -0.45 4.24
N ALA A 29 16.96 0.70 3.92
CA ALA A 29 17.51 2.03 4.18
C ALA A 29 16.92 2.69 5.44
N ILE A 30 15.65 2.41 5.77
CA ILE A 30 14.89 3.04 6.84
C ILE A 30 14.03 1.97 7.53
N SER A 31 13.83 2.10 8.86
CA SER A 31 12.96 1.19 9.62
C SER A 31 11.58 1.00 8.95
N PRO A 32 11.07 -0.24 8.86
CA PRO A 32 9.85 -0.58 8.11
C PRO A 32 8.62 0.25 8.49
N PHE A 33 8.48 0.61 9.76
CA PHE A 33 7.38 1.44 10.24
C PHE A 33 7.48 2.89 9.76
N TRP A 34 8.70 3.43 9.64
CA TRP A 34 8.93 4.77 9.10
C TRP A 34 8.70 4.81 7.59
N ALA A 35 9.14 3.78 6.86
CA ALA A 35 8.88 3.66 5.42
C ALA A 35 7.37 3.59 5.12
N ALA A 36 6.61 2.82 5.92
CA ALA A 36 5.15 2.76 5.82
C ALA A 36 4.53 4.12 6.17
N THR A 37 4.88 4.71 7.32
CA THR A 37 4.33 5.99 7.78
C THR A 37 4.56 7.11 6.76
N LEU A 38 5.78 7.24 6.23
CA LEU A 38 6.11 8.28 5.27
C LEU A 38 5.29 8.15 3.98
N ARG A 39 5.12 6.93 3.48
CA ARG A 39 4.27 6.65 2.31
C ARG A 39 2.82 7.08 2.56
N PHE A 40 2.23 6.70 3.69
CA PHE A 40 0.84 7.05 3.99
C PHE A 40 0.64 8.53 4.28
N VAL A 41 1.60 9.20 4.92
CA VAL A 41 1.58 10.66 5.15
C VAL A 41 1.72 11.42 3.83
N LEU A 42 2.64 11.02 2.96
CA LEU A 42 2.77 11.64 1.64
C LEU A 42 1.55 11.40 0.77
N ALA A 43 0.93 10.22 0.85
CA ALA A 43 -0.30 9.89 0.12
C ALA A 43 -1.54 10.63 0.66
N SER A 44 -1.57 10.97 1.96
CA SER A 44 -2.71 11.66 2.56
C SER A 44 -2.74 13.16 2.24
N ILE A 45 -1.59 13.80 1.99
CA ILE A 45 -1.50 15.23 1.61
C ILE A 45 -2.37 15.58 0.38
N PRO A 46 -2.21 14.92 -0.79
CA PRO A 46 -3.05 15.22 -1.95
C PRO A 46 -4.51 14.83 -1.71
N PHE A 47 -4.77 13.78 -0.93
CA PHE A 47 -6.14 13.39 -0.58
C PHE A 47 -6.85 14.46 0.24
N VAL A 48 -6.18 15.07 1.23
CA VAL A 48 -6.76 16.12 2.06
C VAL A 48 -6.95 17.43 1.26
N LEU A 49 -6.07 17.71 0.29
CA LEU A 49 -6.12 18.95 -0.49
C LEU A 49 -7.08 18.90 -1.69
N PHE A 50 -7.21 17.76 -2.37
CA PHE A 50 -7.98 17.65 -3.62
C PHE A 50 -9.35 16.97 -3.45
N ILE A 51 -9.57 16.20 -2.38
CA ILE A 51 -10.81 15.42 -2.21
C ILE A 51 -11.68 16.04 -1.12
N PRO A 52 -12.96 16.37 -1.43
CA PRO A 52 -13.87 16.91 -0.43
C PRO A 52 -14.07 15.90 0.71
N PRO A 53 -14.12 16.35 1.98
CA PRO A 53 -14.18 15.46 3.12
C PRO A 53 -15.43 14.57 3.04
N PRO A 54 -15.30 13.26 3.31
CA PRO A 54 -16.41 12.33 3.22
C PRO A 54 -17.50 12.71 4.23
N ARG A 55 -18.77 12.57 3.84
CA ARG A 55 -19.96 12.84 4.69
C ARG A 55 -20.13 11.87 5.86
N THR A 56 -19.16 10.97 6.08
CA THR A 56 -19.16 9.96 7.13
C THR A 56 -18.52 10.49 8.41
N LYS A 57 -18.83 9.88 9.55
CA LYS A 57 -18.23 10.27 10.82
C LYS A 57 -16.71 10.03 10.79
N TRP A 58 -15.94 11.02 11.24
CA TRP A 58 -14.48 11.08 11.12
C TRP A 58 -13.75 9.86 11.71
N TYR A 59 -14.31 9.24 12.75
CA TYR A 59 -13.74 8.07 13.41
C TYR A 59 -13.76 6.81 12.54
N TYR A 60 -14.70 6.67 11.59
CA TYR A 60 -14.66 5.56 10.64
C TYR A 60 -13.51 5.72 9.64
N VAL A 61 -13.24 6.96 9.22
CA VAL A 61 -12.13 7.29 8.32
C VAL A 61 -10.80 7.07 9.04
N ALA A 62 -10.69 7.56 10.27
CA ALA A 62 -9.49 7.38 11.09
C ALA A 62 -9.25 5.90 11.45
N GLY A 63 -10.31 5.17 11.84
CA GLY A 63 -10.23 3.75 12.15
C GLY A 63 -9.82 2.92 10.93
N PHE A 64 -10.47 3.12 9.78
CA PHE A 64 -10.09 2.44 8.55
C PHE A 64 -8.65 2.75 8.14
N GLY A 65 -8.25 4.03 8.19
CA GLY A 65 -6.88 4.45 7.91
C GLY A 65 -5.87 3.79 8.83
N LEU A 66 -6.16 3.69 10.13
CA LEU A 66 -5.30 3.04 11.11
C LEU A 66 -5.18 1.53 10.85
N PHE A 67 -6.29 0.81 10.70
CA PHE A 67 -6.24 -0.63 10.41
C PHE A 67 -5.56 -0.93 9.07
N PHE A 68 -5.80 -0.11 8.04
CA PHE A 68 -5.20 -0.32 6.74
C PHE A 68 -3.71 0.03 6.70
N ALA A 69 -3.33 1.19 7.22
CA ALA A 69 -1.94 1.65 7.18
C ALA A 69 -1.08 0.93 8.22
N PHE A 70 -1.55 0.85 9.46
CA PHE A 70 -0.79 0.30 10.57
C PHE A 70 -0.86 -1.22 10.64
N ALA A 71 -2.06 -1.82 10.56
CA ALA A 71 -2.17 -3.27 10.61
C ALA A 71 -1.73 -3.88 9.26
N LEU A 72 -2.48 -3.67 8.18
CA LEU A 72 -2.20 -4.37 6.92
C LEU A 72 -0.80 -4.07 6.37
N TYR A 73 -0.49 -2.80 6.16
CA TYR A 73 0.77 -2.41 5.55
C TYR A 73 1.95 -2.36 6.52
N GLY A 74 1.73 -2.06 7.80
CA GLY A 74 2.77 -2.12 8.82
C GLY A 74 3.28 -3.55 9.00
N PHE A 75 2.38 -4.52 9.15
CA PHE A 75 2.77 -5.93 9.22
C PHE A 75 3.39 -6.43 7.91
N LEU A 76 2.90 -6.01 6.74
CA LEU A 76 3.52 -6.33 5.45
C LEU A 76 4.98 -5.85 5.36
N ASN A 77 5.25 -4.59 5.73
CA ASN A 77 6.59 -4.02 5.74
C ASN A 77 7.49 -4.75 6.75
N LEU A 78 6.94 -5.11 7.92
CA LEU A 78 7.65 -5.90 8.92
C LEU A 78 8.01 -7.30 8.38
N SER A 79 7.09 -8.00 7.70
CA SER A 79 7.36 -9.30 7.10
C SER A 79 8.48 -9.23 6.05
N VAL A 80 8.48 -8.19 5.21
CA VAL A 80 9.56 -7.96 4.23
C VAL A 80 10.89 -7.66 4.94
N ALA A 81 10.87 -6.92 6.05
CA ALA A 81 12.06 -6.63 6.87
C ALA A 81 12.65 -7.89 7.52
N VAL A 82 11.79 -8.78 8.00
CA VAL A 82 12.16 -10.05 8.67
C VAL A 82 12.67 -11.09 7.65
N GLY A 83 12.63 -10.79 6.35
CA GLY A 83 13.28 -11.58 5.31
C GLY A 83 12.34 -12.12 4.24
N MET A 84 11.04 -11.76 4.27
CA MET A 84 10.10 -12.20 3.25
C MET A 84 10.43 -11.57 1.88
N PRO A 85 10.65 -12.38 0.83
CA PRO A 85 10.84 -11.87 -0.52
C PRO A 85 9.63 -11.06 -1.00
N ALA A 86 9.89 -10.00 -1.77
CA ALA A 86 8.86 -9.13 -2.34
C ALA A 86 7.78 -9.90 -3.15
N GLY A 87 8.18 -10.98 -3.84
CA GLY A 87 7.26 -11.84 -4.57
C GLY A 87 6.26 -12.59 -3.67
N LEU A 88 6.74 -13.15 -2.55
CA LEU A 88 5.87 -13.80 -1.57
C LEU A 88 4.97 -12.78 -0.86
N ALA A 89 5.47 -11.58 -0.59
CA ALA A 89 4.68 -10.48 -0.02
C ALA A 89 3.53 -10.06 -0.92
N SER A 90 3.76 -9.99 -2.23
CA SER A 90 2.70 -9.70 -3.19
C SER A 90 1.62 -10.78 -3.21
N LEU A 91 2.01 -12.06 -3.15
CA LEU A 91 1.06 -13.18 -3.14
C LEU A 91 0.21 -13.19 -1.86
N VAL A 92 0.84 -13.00 -0.70
CA VAL A 92 0.13 -12.96 0.60
C VAL A 92 -0.87 -11.81 0.64
N LEU A 93 -0.52 -10.65 0.07
CA LEU A 93 -1.44 -9.51 -0.01
C LEU A 93 -2.65 -9.82 -0.91
N GLN A 94 -2.46 -10.61 -1.97
CA GLN A 94 -3.53 -11.00 -2.88
C GLN A 94 -4.49 -12.05 -2.31
N VAL A 95 -4.12 -12.80 -1.26
CA VAL A 95 -5.03 -13.72 -0.56
C VAL A 95 -6.27 -13.00 -0.03
N GLN A 96 -6.20 -11.70 0.23
CA GLN A 96 -7.32 -10.89 0.67
C GLN A 96 -8.45 -10.78 -0.37
N ALA A 97 -8.14 -11.04 -1.65
CA ALA A 97 -9.10 -11.00 -2.74
C ALA A 97 -9.80 -12.34 -2.98
N ILE A 98 -9.37 -13.40 -2.30
CA ILE A 98 -9.96 -14.76 -2.32
C ILE A 98 -10.90 -14.88 -1.14
#